data_AF-A0A3M3Q9W4-F1
#
_entry.id   AF-A0A3M3Q9W4-F1
#
_cell.length_a   1.000
_cell.length_b   1.000
_cell.length_c   1.000
_cell.angle_alpha   90.00
_cell.angle_beta   90.00
_cell.angle_gamma   90.00
#
_symmetry.space_group_name_H-M   'P 1'
#
loop_
_entity.id
_entity.type
_entity.pdbx_description
1 polymer ?
#
loop_
_entity_poly.entity_id
_entity_poly.type
_entity_poly.pdbx_seq_one_letter_code
_entity_poly.pdbx_strand_id
1 'polypeptide(L)'
;MSAPIDTATIANEAIDQLQVAREYMAWMDSLSWALNQSLKSGHHHHAKQLAGVVGYLAGDYSNAIDCDITRLSDQLAEADLRT
;
A
#
# COMPACT_ATOMS: atom_id res chain seq x y z
N MET A 1 4.82 -0.78 31.35
CA MET A 1 3.95 0.35 30.98
C MET A 1 4.48 0.89 29.66
N SER A 2 3.75 0.72 28.57
CA SER A 2 4.13 1.33 27.28
C SER A 2 3.96 2.84 27.36
N ALA A 3 4.84 3.59 26.70
CA ALA A 3 4.75 5.05 26.64
C ALA A 3 3.39 5.47 26.06
N PRO A 4 2.83 6.63 26.45
CA PRO A 4 1.58 7.12 25.88
C PRO A 4 1.73 7.25 24.36
N ILE A 5 0.80 6.67 23.60
CA ILE A 5 0.69 6.96 22.18
C ILE A 5 0.14 8.37 22.06
N ASP A 6 0.98 9.32 21.65
CA ASP A 6 0.56 10.67 21.29
C ASP A 6 0.10 10.69 19.83
N THR A 7 -0.96 11.45 19.57
CA THR A 7 -1.51 11.77 18.24
C THR A 7 -0.44 12.15 17.22
N ALA A 8 0.62 12.85 17.63
CA ALA A 8 1.74 13.19 16.74
C ALA A 8 2.48 11.95 16.20
N THR A 9 2.62 10.90 17.00
CA THR A 9 3.24 9.63 16.57
C THR A 9 2.37 8.91 15.54
N ILE A 10 1.05 8.86 15.77
CA ILE A 10 0.07 8.26 14.85
C ILE A 10 0.08 9.01 13.51
N ALA A 11 0.11 10.35 13.56
CA ALA A 11 0.14 11.18 12.36
C ALA A 11 1.42 10.99 11.54
N ASN A 12 2.59 10.90 12.19
CA ASN A 12 3.85 10.61 11.51
C ASN A 12 3.82 9.23 10.85
N GLU A 13 3.31 8.22 11.54
CA GLU A 13 3.19 6.87 10.98
C GLU A 13 2.24 6.84 9.77
N ALA A 14 1.11 7.53 9.84
CA ALA A 14 0.20 7.66 8.70
C ALA A 14 0.87 8.33 7.48
N ILE A 15 1.71 9.35 7.72
CA ILE A 15 2.49 10.00 6.66
C ILE A 15 3.50 9.02 6.06
N ASP A 16 4.21 8.24 6.87
CA ASP A 16 5.17 7.23 6.39
C ASP A 16 4.45 6.18 5.52
N GLN A 17 3.26 5.72 5.94
CA GLN A 17 2.46 4.78 5.15
C GLN A 17 2.01 5.38 3.80
N LEU A 18 1.66 6.68 3.77
CA LEU A 18 1.34 7.36 2.51
C LEU A 18 2.55 7.50 1.57
N GLN A 19 3.75 7.68 2.12
CA GLN A 19 4.99 7.69 1.32
C GLN A 19 5.24 6.33 0.69
N VAL A 20 5.09 5.25 1.47
CA VAL A 20 5.18 3.87 0.97
C VAL A 20 4.11 3.62 -0.10
N ALA A 21 2.86 4.04 0.12
CA ALA A 21 1.79 3.89 -0.87
C ALA A 21 2.11 4.57 -2.19
N ARG A 22 2.73 5.74 -2.15
CA ARG A 22 3.18 6.44 -3.35
C ARG A 22 4.23 5.65 -4.13
N GLU A 23 5.17 4.99 -3.44
CA GLU A 23 6.18 4.14 -4.09
C GLU A 23 5.55 2.90 -4.73
N TYR A 24 4.64 2.23 -4.02
CA TYR A 24 3.89 1.08 -4.56
C TYR A 24 3.07 1.47 -5.79
N MET A 25 2.40 2.64 -5.79
CA MET A 25 1.70 3.14 -6.97
C MET A 25 2.64 3.37 -8.16
N ALA A 26 3.85 3.88 -7.94
CA ALA A 26 4.83 4.07 -9.01
C ALA A 26 5.32 2.73 -9.59
N TRP A 27 5.46 1.70 -8.77
CA TRP A 27 5.78 0.34 -9.24
C TRP A 27 4.64 -0.25 -10.06
N MET A 28 3.39 -0.06 -9.61
CA MET A 28 2.21 -0.50 -10.36
C MET A 28 2.08 0.17 -11.73
N ASP A 29 2.37 1.46 -11.80
CA ASP A 29 2.42 2.19 -13.07
C ASP A 29 3.50 1.61 -14.01
N SER A 30 4.71 1.37 -13.48
CA SER A 30 5.82 0.79 -14.24
C SER A 30 5.50 -0.62 -14.76
N LEU A 31 4.87 -1.47 -13.94
CA LEU A 31 4.46 -2.81 -14.33
C LEU A 31 3.32 -2.78 -15.36
N SER A 32 2.37 -1.86 -15.20
CA SER A 32 1.29 -1.64 -16.16
C SER A 32 1.82 -1.16 -17.51
N TRP A 33 2.83 -0.29 -17.50
CA TRP A 33 3.54 0.10 -18.70
C TRP A 33 4.23 -1.11 -19.37
N ALA A 34 4.98 -1.91 -18.62
CA ALA A 34 5.69 -3.09 -19.15
C ALA A 34 4.73 -4.16 -19.71
N LEU A 35 3.58 -4.35 -19.06
CA LEU A 35 2.50 -5.20 -19.55
C LEU A 35 2.00 -4.71 -20.92
N ASN A 36 1.72 -3.42 -21.03
CA ASN A 36 1.26 -2.82 -22.28
C ASN A 36 2.31 -2.92 -23.41
N GLN A 37 3.59 -2.73 -23.11
CA GLN A 37 4.66 -2.92 -24.10
C GLN A 37 4.75 -4.39 -24.54
N SER A 38 4.62 -5.32 -23.61
CA SER A 38 4.64 -6.76 -23.92
C SER A 38 3.48 -7.15 -24.85
N LEU A 39 2.29 -6.59 -24.63
CA LEU A 39 1.13 -6.80 -25.50
C LEU A 39 1.35 -6.24 -26.91
N LYS A 40 1.85 -5.00 -27.02
CA LYS A 40 2.12 -4.34 -28.31
C LYS A 40 3.16 -5.08 -29.14
N SER A 41 4.16 -5.67 -28.49
CA SER A 41 5.22 -6.45 -29.15
C SER A 41 4.85 -7.90 -29.44
N GLY A 42 3.60 -8.33 -29.16
CA GLY A 42 3.15 -9.72 -29.38
C GLY A 42 3.68 -10.74 -28.36
N HIS A 43 4.28 -10.28 -27.26
CA HIS A 43 4.83 -11.12 -26.19
C HIS A 43 3.74 -11.52 -25.18
N HIS A 44 2.68 -12.18 -25.66
CA HIS A 44 1.50 -12.50 -24.85
C HIS A 44 1.79 -13.36 -23.60
N HIS A 45 2.82 -14.21 -23.65
CA HIS A 45 3.23 -14.99 -22.47
C HIS A 45 3.75 -14.10 -21.34
N HIS A 46 4.65 -13.15 -21.64
CA HIS A 46 5.17 -12.20 -20.66
C HIS A 46 4.07 -11.27 -20.16
N ALA A 47 3.18 -10.81 -21.05
CA ALA A 47 2.01 -10.03 -20.65
C ALA A 47 1.15 -10.79 -19.63
N LYS A 48 0.86 -12.07 -19.87
CA LYS A 48 0.09 -12.91 -18.93
C LYS A 48 0.78 -13.03 -17.57
N GLN A 49 2.09 -13.25 -17.55
CA GLN A 49 2.87 -13.32 -16.31
C GLN A 49 2.85 -12.00 -15.54
N LEU A 50 3.10 -10.87 -16.22
CA LEU A 50 3.08 -9.54 -15.62
C LEU A 50 1.70 -9.18 -15.07
N ALA A 51 0.62 -9.49 -15.80
CA ALA A 51 -0.74 -9.27 -15.32
C ALA A 51 -1.03 -10.05 -14.02
N GLY A 52 -0.53 -11.30 -13.92
CA GLY A 52 -0.63 -12.08 -12.68
C GLY A 52 0.12 -11.44 -11.51
N VAL A 53 1.33 -10.95 -11.75
CA VAL A 53 2.14 -10.26 -10.73
C VAL A 53 1.47 -8.97 -10.26
N VAL A 54 0.98 -8.14 -11.19
CA VAL A 54 0.25 -6.90 -10.86
C VAL A 54 -0.99 -7.21 -10.03
N GLY A 55 -1.78 -8.21 -10.43
CA GLY A 55 -2.97 -8.62 -9.70
C GLY A 55 -2.66 -9.09 -8.29
N TYR A 56 -1.61 -9.91 -8.12
CA TYR A 56 -1.16 -10.38 -6.80
C TYR A 56 -0.73 -9.21 -5.91
N LEU A 57 0.16 -8.35 -6.41
CA LEU A 57 0.66 -7.20 -5.65
C LEU A 57 -0.45 -6.22 -5.28
N ALA A 58 -1.45 -6.04 -6.16
CA ALA A 58 -2.54 -5.10 -5.91
C ALA A 58 -3.46 -5.62 -4.82
N GLY A 59 -3.77 -6.92 -4.84
CA GLY A 59 -4.56 -7.56 -3.80
C GLY A 59 -3.85 -7.57 -2.45
N ASP A 60 -2.58 -7.96 -2.43
CA ASP A 60 -1.77 -8.01 -1.20
C ASP A 60 -1.62 -6.62 -0.57
N TYR A 61 -1.31 -5.61 -1.40
CA TYR A 61 -1.13 -4.25 -0.92
C TYR A 61 -2.44 -3.59 -0.48
N SER A 62 -3.56 -3.88 -1.15
CA SER A 62 -4.88 -3.45 -0.70
C SER A 62 -5.19 -3.98 0.71
N ASN A 63 -4.90 -5.26 0.96
CA ASN A 63 -5.11 -5.86 2.27
C ASN A 63 -4.19 -5.25 3.34
N ALA A 64 -2.93 -4.94 2.98
CA ALA A 64 -2.00 -4.25 3.89
C ALA A 64 -2.53 -2.86 4.30
N ILE A 65 -3.03 -2.07 3.34
CA ILE A 65 -3.64 -0.76 3.61
C ILE A 65 -4.86 -0.90 4.54
N ASP A 66 -5.75 -1.88 4.29
CA ASP A 66 -6.93 -2.09 5.13
C ASP A 66 -6.55 -2.43 6.58
N CYS A 67 -5.49 -3.23 6.76
CA CYS A 67 -4.93 -3.54 8.08
C CYS A 67 -4.36 -2.29 8.77
N ASP A 68 -3.61 -1.46 8.04
CA ASP A 68 -3.03 -0.23 8.59
C ASP A 68 -4.09 0.81 8.94
N ILE A 69 -5.13 0.97 8.12
CA ILE A 69 -6.27 1.85 8.40
C ILE A 69 -6.95 1.43 9.71
N THR A 70 -7.24 0.14 9.85
CA THR A 70 -7.87 -0.41 11.06
C THR A 70 -7.01 -0.12 12.30
N ARG A 71 -5.72 -0.47 12.22
CA ARG A 71 -4.77 -0.29 13.33
C ARG A 71 -4.58 1.17 13.73
N LEU A 72 -4.40 2.08 12.77
CA LEU A 72 -4.23 3.51 13.04
C LEU A 72 -5.51 4.12 13.61
N SER A 73 -6.68 3.66 13.17
CA SER A 73 -7.98 4.09 13.71
C SER A 73 -8.16 3.66 15.17
N ASP A 74 -7.79 2.41 15.49
CA ASP A 74 -7.84 1.90 16.86
C ASP A 74 -6.88 2.67 17.79
N GLN A 75 -5.67 2.95 17.32
CA GLN A 75 -4.69 3.76 18.05
C GLN A 75 -5.18 5.18 18.30
N LEU A 76 -5.84 5.79 17.32
CA LEU A 76 -6.40 7.13 17.45
C LEU A 76 -7.55 7.15 18.47
N ALA A 77 -8.46 6.18 18.41
CA ALA A 77 -9.53 6.05 19.39
C ALA A 77 -9.00 5.84 20.81
N GLU A 78 -7.93 5.05 20.97
CA GLU A 78 -7.27 4.86 22.27
C GLU A 78 -6.60 6.13 22.79
N ALA A 79 -6.02 6.95 21.90
CA ALA A 79 -5.44 8.25 22.26
C ALA A 79 -6.52 9.26 22.69
N ASP A 80 -7.64 9.33 21.98
CA ASP A 80 -8.77 10.22 22.30
C ASP A 80 -9.44 9.88 23.64
N LEU A 81 -9.49 8.59 24.02
CA LEU A 81 -10.01 8.17 25.33
C LEU A 81 -9.12 8.58 26.51
N ARG A 82 -7.87 9.00 26.25
CA ARG A 82 -6.89 9.39 27.28
C ARG A 82 -6.80 10.91 27.50
N THR A 83 -7.40 11.72 26.62
CA THR A 83 -7.50 13.18 26.73
C THR A 83 -8.73 13.62 27.51
#